data_AF-A0A933ZD73-F1
#
_entry.id   AF-A0A933ZD73-F1
#
_cell.length_a   1.000
_cell.length_b   1.000
_cell.length_c   1.000
_cell.angle_alpha   90.00
_cell.angle_beta   90.00
_cell.angle_gamma   90.00
#
_symmetry.space_group_name_H-M   'P 1'
#
loop_
_entity.id
_entity.type
_entity.pdbx_description
1 polymer ?
#
loop_
_entity_poly.entity_id
_entity_poly.type
_entity_poly.pdbx_seq_one_letter_code
_entity_poly.pdbx_strand_id
1 'polypeptide(L)'
;MGSNASPDKVTVARGLRVHEAEALRQELAMHGIESWILDSSHTETMSAPGLAPMGRLLVASDREAEATAILSEFDKRKPPDDTPEDKAWRADVELDKTASRAFRASVAGLLCLPYGLHMYSIALLMTLRPDYGRLSRATRTKVWGAALLNAAVCIIVATMLWLSGYELAAGVLGFLPILIVGVGSLRGKAPRDVQPPDSVP
;
A
#
# COMPACT_ATOMS: atom_id res chain seq x y z
N MET A 1 -32.95 19.90 -40.04
CA MET A 1 -32.74 18.58 -39.42
C MET A 1 -31.27 18.23 -39.58
N GLY A 2 -30.42 18.61 -38.63
CA GLY A 2 -29.03 18.16 -38.62
C GLY A 2 -29.00 16.72 -38.13
N SER A 3 -28.41 15.81 -38.90
CA SER A 3 -28.23 14.44 -38.44
C SER A 3 -27.33 14.45 -37.20
N ASN A 4 -27.83 14.00 -36.07
CA ASN A 4 -27.03 13.66 -34.88
C ASN A 4 -26.22 12.39 -35.17
N ALA A 5 -25.33 12.45 -36.17
CA ALA A 5 -24.35 11.40 -36.37
C ALA A 5 -23.41 11.47 -35.17
N SER A 6 -23.39 10.41 -34.35
CA SER A 6 -22.38 10.31 -33.30
C SER A 6 -21.01 10.37 -33.97
N PRO A 7 -20.09 11.25 -33.52
CA PRO A 7 -18.76 11.34 -34.11
C PRO A 7 -18.09 9.97 -34.02
N ASP A 8 -17.39 9.58 -35.08
CA ASP A 8 -16.64 8.34 -35.11
C ASP A 8 -15.54 8.37 -34.04
N LYS A 9 -15.42 7.29 -33.25
CA LYS A 9 -14.59 7.25 -32.03
C LYS A 9 -13.41 6.31 -32.23
N VAL A 10 -12.20 6.81 -32.03
CA VAL A 10 -10.93 6.06 -32.18
C VAL A 10 -10.27 5.86 -30.82
N THR A 11 -9.65 4.69 -30.62
CA THR A 11 -8.93 4.38 -29.38
C THR A 11 -7.51 4.90 -29.44
N VAL A 12 -7.18 5.87 -28.57
CA VAL A 12 -5.82 6.44 -28.46
C VAL A 12 -4.95 5.72 -27.45
N ALA A 13 -5.54 5.12 -26.41
CA ALA A 13 -4.81 4.39 -25.38
C ALA A 13 -5.57 3.16 -24.89
N ARG A 14 -4.83 2.10 -24.54
CA ARG A 14 -5.35 0.79 -24.10
C ARG A 14 -4.59 0.32 -22.87
N GLY A 15 -5.21 -0.54 -22.08
CA GLY A 15 -4.53 -1.12 -20.93
C GLY A 15 -4.36 -0.13 -19.78
N LEU A 16 -5.25 0.86 -19.67
CA LEU A 16 -5.15 1.88 -18.64
C LEU A 16 -5.90 1.40 -17.39
N ARG A 17 -5.32 1.61 -16.20
CA ARG A 17 -6.10 1.52 -14.96
C ARG A 17 -7.13 2.64 -14.92
N VAL A 18 -8.20 2.45 -14.16
CA VAL A 18 -9.31 3.43 -14.07
C VAL A 18 -8.79 4.84 -13.74
N HIS A 19 -7.90 4.98 -12.75
CA HIS A 19 -7.34 6.28 -12.37
C HIS A 19 -6.40 6.87 -13.44
N GLU A 20 -5.65 6.05 -14.18
CA GLU A 20 -4.80 6.52 -15.28
C GLU A 20 -5.69 7.02 -16.43
N ALA A 21 -6.75 6.30 -16.78
CA ALA A 21 -7.70 6.70 -17.80
C ALA A 21 -8.41 8.02 -17.43
N GLU A 22 -8.78 8.20 -16.16
CA GLU A 22 -9.36 9.46 -15.66
C GLU A 22 -8.36 10.62 -15.72
N ALA A 23 -7.10 10.40 -15.34
CA ALA A 23 -6.06 11.42 -15.42
C ALA A 23 -5.81 11.88 -16.87
N LEU A 24 -5.68 10.93 -17.81
CA LEU A 24 -5.51 11.24 -19.24
C LEU A 24 -6.76 11.93 -19.82
N ARG A 25 -7.96 11.51 -19.40
CA ARG A 25 -9.21 12.20 -19.78
C ARG A 25 -9.22 13.65 -19.30
N GLN A 26 -8.77 13.90 -18.08
CA GLN A 26 -8.70 15.25 -17.52
C GLN A 26 -7.67 16.11 -18.25
N GLU A 27 -6.50 15.56 -18.61
CA GLU A 27 -5.51 16.25 -19.43
C GLU A 27 -6.10 16.65 -20.79
N LEU A 28 -6.72 15.70 -21.51
CA LEU A 28 -7.37 16.00 -22.79
C LEU A 28 -8.49 17.05 -22.64
N ALA A 29 -9.27 17.00 -21.56
CA ALA A 29 -10.30 17.99 -21.29
C ALA A 29 -9.73 19.40 -21.04
N MET A 30 -8.55 19.54 -20.41
CA MET A 30 -7.88 20.84 -20.27
C MET A 30 -7.45 21.44 -21.61
N HIS A 31 -7.21 20.59 -22.61
CA HIS A 31 -6.92 20.99 -23.99
C HIS A 31 -8.19 21.12 -24.86
N GLY A 32 -9.38 21.01 -24.28
CA GLY A 32 -10.65 21.13 -25.00
C GLY A 32 -11.00 19.92 -25.87
N ILE A 33 -10.39 18.76 -25.62
CA ILE A 33 -10.64 17.52 -26.34
C ILE A 33 -11.59 16.64 -25.52
N GLU A 34 -12.79 16.42 -26.04
CA GLU A 34 -13.74 15.48 -25.44
C GLU A 34 -13.24 14.04 -25.61
N SER A 35 -13.22 13.28 -24.52
CA SER A 35 -12.80 11.88 -24.53
C SER A 35 -13.72 11.02 -23.67
N TRP A 36 -13.85 9.75 -24.07
CA TRP A 36 -14.71 8.76 -23.44
C TRP A 36 -13.87 7.61 -22.92
N ILE A 37 -14.15 7.18 -21.69
CA ILE A 37 -13.55 5.97 -21.13
C ILE A 37 -14.49 4.82 -21.43
N LEU A 38 -14.02 3.87 -22.23
CA LEU A 38 -14.71 2.60 -22.41
C LEU A 38 -14.21 1.66 -21.31
N ASP A 39 -15.02 1.51 -20.28
CA ASP A 39 -14.80 0.52 -19.24
C ASP A 39 -15.09 -0.87 -19.81
N SER A 40 -14.06 -1.71 -19.93
CA SER A 40 -14.21 -3.09 -20.40
C SER A 40 -14.78 -4.01 -19.31
N SER A 41 -15.06 -3.51 -18.10
CA SER A 41 -15.55 -4.30 -16.96
C SER A 41 -16.80 -5.16 -17.25
N HIS A 42 -17.58 -4.85 -18.29
CA HIS A 42 -18.73 -5.66 -18.71
C HIS A 42 -18.44 -6.71 -19.81
N THR A 43 -17.30 -6.64 -20.50
CA THR A 43 -16.92 -7.64 -21.53
C THR A 43 -15.86 -8.62 -21.04
N GLU A 44 -15.37 -8.43 -19.81
CA GLU A 44 -14.27 -9.19 -19.22
C GLU A 44 -14.67 -9.99 -17.96
N THR A 45 -15.94 -10.36 -17.80
CA THR A 45 -16.35 -11.38 -16.80
C THR A 45 -15.74 -12.78 -17.05
N MET A 46 -14.86 -12.92 -18.05
CA MET A 46 -14.04 -14.11 -18.33
C MET A 46 -12.52 -13.87 -18.28
N SER A 47 -12.02 -12.66 -17.98
CA SER A 47 -10.57 -12.50 -17.76
C SER A 47 -10.19 -13.02 -16.37
N ALA A 48 -9.09 -13.78 -16.34
CA ALA A 48 -8.67 -14.61 -15.22
C ALA A 48 -8.63 -13.85 -13.87
N PRO A 49 -8.94 -14.53 -12.75
CA PRO A 49 -8.82 -13.94 -11.42
C PRO A 49 -7.39 -13.41 -11.21
N GLY A 50 -7.26 -12.07 -11.13
CA GLY A 50 -5.97 -11.38 -10.91
C GLY A 50 -5.61 -10.29 -11.92
N LEU A 51 -6.34 -10.13 -13.02
CA LEU A 51 -6.16 -9.00 -13.94
C LEU A 51 -7.00 -7.81 -13.48
N ALA A 52 -6.37 -6.65 -13.32
CA ALA A 52 -7.08 -5.41 -13.05
C ALA A 52 -7.92 -5.02 -14.28
N PRO A 53 -9.14 -4.46 -14.10
CA PRO A 53 -9.94 -3.96 -15.22
C PRO A 53 -9.14 -2.89 -15.98
N MET A 54 -9.04 -3.08 -17.29
CA MET A 54 -8.22 -2.24 -18.17
C MET A 54 -9.11 -1.41 -19.10
N GLY A 55 -9.20 -0.11 -18.83
CA GLY A 55 -9.94 0.84 -19.64
C GLY A 55 -9.28 1.11 -20.99
N ARG A 56 -10.10 1.57 -21.95
CA ARG A 56 -9.66 2.17 -23.21
C ARG A 56 -10.10 3.63 -23.26
N LEU A 57 -9.21 4.51 -23.69
CA LEU A 57 -9.52 5.92 -23.89
C LEU A 57 -9.86 6.15 -25.36
N LEU A 58 -11.06 6.67 -25.61
CA LEU A 58 -11.60 6.97 -26.94
C LEU A 58 -11.68 8.48 -27.15
N VAL A 59 -11.41 8.92 -28.36
CA VAL A 59 -11.50 10.33 -28.80
C VAL A 59 -12.16 10.39 -30.16
N ALA A 60 -12.67 11.55 -30.57
CA ALA A 60 -13.19 11.72 -31.92
C ALA A 60 -12.08 11.57 -32.97
N SER A 61 -12.39 10.92 -34.09
CA SER A 61 -11.42 10.60 -35.16
C SER A 61 -10.70 11.83 -35.74
N ASP A 62 -11.37 12.98 -35.78
CA ASP A 62 -10.80 14.24 -36.25
C ASP A 62 -9.75 14.84 -35.30
N ARG A 63 -9.71 14.39 -34.04
CA ARG A 63 -8.79 14.85 -32.99
C ARG A 63 -7.74 13.82 -32.58
N GLU A 64 -7.67 12.67 -33.25
CA GLU A 64 -6.77 11.56 -32.88
C GLU A 64 -5.29 12.00 -32.83
N ALA A 65 -4.82 12.71 -33.86
CA ALA A 65 -3.43 13.14 -33.94
C ALA A 65 -3.03 14.12 -32.82
N GLU A 66 -3.93 15.06 -32.50
CA GLU A 66 -3.74 16.05 -31.44
C GLU A 66 -3.74 15.40 -30.06
N ALA A 67 -4.72 14.52 -29.81
CA ALA A 67 -4.79 13.76 -28.56
C ALA A 67 -3.55 12.87 -28.37
N THR A 68 -3.08 12.19 -29.42
CA THR A 68 -1.87 11.36 -29.35
C THR A 68 -0.63 12.19 -29.05
N ALA A 69 -0.51 13.38 -29.63
CA ALA A 69 0.59 14.30 -29.35
C ALA A 69 0.60 14.75 -27.88
N ILE A 70 -0.54 15.19 -27.34
CA ILE A 70 -0.69 15.61 -25.94
C ILE A 70 -0.36 14.45 -24.99
N LEU A 71 -0.91 13.27 -25.22
CA LEU A 71 -0.66 12.09 -24.39
C LEU A 71 0.83 11.69 -24.41
N SER A 72 1.48 11.80 -25.58
CA SER A 72 2.92 11.52 -25.69
C SER A 72 3.80 12.53 -24.96
N GLU A 73 3.32 13.77 -24.82
CA GLU A 73 3.99 14.80 -24.02
C GLU A 73 3.74 14.57 -22.53
N PHE A 74 2.52 14.22 -22.15
CA PHE A 74 2.14 13.89 -20.79
C PHE A 74 2.94 12.70 -20.25
N ASP A 75 3.13 11.63 -21.03
CA ASP A 75 3.97 10.49 -20.65
C ASP A 75 5.45 10.90 -20.41
N LYS A 76 5.93 11.93 -21.10
CA LYS A 76 7.28 12.48 -20.89
C LYS A 76 7.35 13.39 -19.67
N ARG A 77 6.23 14.01 -19.26
CA ARG A 77 6.12 14.70 -17.97
C ARG A 77 6.15 13.63 -16.90
N LYS A 78 7.37 13.32 -16.46
CA LYS A 78 7.65 12.46 -15.32
C LYS A 78 6.61 12.76 -14.23
N PRO A 79 5.83 11.77 -13.77
CA PRO A 79 4.72 12.05 -12.87
C PRO A 79 5.27 12.82 -11.65
N PRO A 80 4.52 13.81 -11.14
CA PRO A 80 4.97 14.62 -9.99
C PRO A 80 5.36 13.74 -8.79
N ASP A 81 4.84 12.52 -8.75
CA ASP A 81 5.14 11.42 -7.84
C ASP A 81 6.63 11.03 -7.65
N ASP A 82 7.58 11.65 -8.36
CA ASP A 82 8.99 11.33 -8.20
C ASP A 82 9.77 12.34 -7.35
N THR A 83 9.09 13.29 -6.69
CA THR A 83 9.74 14.12 -5.67
C THR A 83 10.24 13.23 -4.51
N PRO A 84 11.39 13.56 -3.90
CA PRO A 84 11.87 12.86 -2.70
C PRO A 84 10.84 12.86 -1.56
N GLU A 85 10.02 13.91 -1.47
CA GLU A 85 8.97 14.07 -0.46
C GLU A 85 7.83 13.07 -0.66
N ASP A 86 7.34 12.91 -1.88
CA ASP A 86 6.28 11.94 -2.17
C ASP A 86 6.74 10.49 -1.93
N LYS A 87 8.00 10.19 -2.25
CA LYS A 87 8.59 8.87 -1.95
C LYS A 87 8.66 8.60 -0.45
N ALA A 88 9.03 9.61 0.34
CA ALA A 88 9.04 9.49 1.80
C ALA A 88 7.62 9.30 2.36
N TRP A 89 6.65 10.08 1.86
CA TRP A 89 5.25 9.96 2.27
C TRP A 89 4.67 8.58 1.94
N ARG A 90 4.92 8.04 0.74
CA ARG A 90 4.48 6.68 0.37
C ARG A 90 5.11 5.62 1.26
N ALA A 91 6.41 5.72 1.54
CA ALA A 91 7.08 4.79 2.44
C ALA A 91 6.44 4.81 3.83
N ASP A 92 6.13 5.99 4.38
CA ASP A 92 5.46 6.12 5.67
C ASP A 92 4.05 5.51 5.65
N VAL A 93 3.29 5.70 4.58
CA VAL A 93 1.96 5.10 4.40
C VAL A 93 2.05 3.58 4.30
N GLU A 94 3.05 3.04 3.61
CA GLU A 94 3.28 1.58 3.52
C GLU A 94 3.66 0.97 4.86
N LEU A 95 4.48 1.67 5.66
CA LEU A 95 4.82 1.26 7.02
C LEU A 95 3.58 1.24 7.92
N ASP A 96 2.70 2.26 7.86
CA ASP A 96 1.46 2.26 8.65
C ASP A 96 0.47 1.17 8.23
N LYS A 97 0.36 0.91 6.92
CA LYS A 97 -0.44 -0.22 6.40
C LYS A 97 0.09 -1.55 6.93
N THR A 98 1.41 -1.74 6.92
CA THR A 98 2.07 -2.95 7.42
C THR A 98 1.86 -3.13 8.92
N ALA A 99 2.02 -2.06 9.71
CA ALA A 99 1.74 -2.05 11.15
C ALA A 99 0.27 -2.38 11.45
N SER A 100 -0.66 -1.81 10.67
CA SER A 100 -2.10 -2.07 10.81
C SER A 100 -2.44 -3.52 10.46
N ARG A 101 -1.80 -4.11 9.45
CA ARG A 101 -1.93 -5.55 9.10
C ARG A 101 -1.38 -6.44 10.22
N ALA A 102 -0.20 -6.12 10.77
CA ALA A 102 0.39 -6.86 11.88
C ALA A 102 -0.52 -6.86 13.12
N PHE A 103 -1.08 -5.70 13.45
CA PHE A 103 -2.02 -5.55 14.56
C PHE A 103 -3.31 -6.35 14.33
N ARG A 104 -3.96 -6.19 13.17
CA ARG A 104 -5.18 -6.95 12.83
C ARG A 104 -4.93 -8.46 12.83
N ALA A 105 -3.78 -8.91 12.32
CA ALA A 105 -3.39 -10.32 12.35
C ALA A 105 -3.20 -10.83 13.79
N SER A 106 -2.61 -10.04 14.69
CA SER A 106 -2.48 -10.42 16.11
C SER A 106 -3.84 -10.51 16.83
N VAL A 107 -4.77 -9.60 16.53
CA VAL A 107 -6.13 -9.62 17.11
C VAL A 107 -6.93 -10.80 16.55
N ALA A 108 -6.89 -11.03 15.24
CA ALA A 108 -7.56 -12.17 14.62
C ALA A 108 -6.96 -13.51 15.10
N GLY A 109 -5.63 -13.56 15.27
CA GLY A 109 -4.94 -14.71 15.86
C GLY A 109 -5.43 -15.01 17.28
N LEU A 110 -5.57 -13.97 18.11
CA LEU A 110 -6.06 -14.12 19.47
C LEU A 110 -7.51 -14.65 19.50
N LEU A 111 -8.37 -14.13 18.63
CA LEU A 111 -9.80 -14.50 18.60
C LEU A 111 -10.05 -15.89 18.03
N CYS A 112 -9.33 -16.28 16.98
CA CYS A 112 -9.58 -17.54 16.27
C CYS A 112 -8.64 -18.67 16.69
N LEU A 113 -7.65 -18.39 17.56
CA LEU A 113 -6.57 -19.31 17.94
C LEU A 113 -5.67 -19.90 16.81
N PRO A 114 -5.56 -19.36 15.57
CA PRO A 114 -4.59 -19.89 14.63
C PRO A 114 -3.19 -19.40 15.01
N TYR A 115 -2.37 -20.30 15.53
CA TYR A 115 -0.92 -20.07 15.73
C TYR A 115 -0.27 -19.45 14.48
N GLY A 116 -0.72 -19.83 13.28
CA GLY A 116 -0.25 -19.26 12.00
C GLY A 116 -0.43 -17.73 11.86
N LEU A 117 -1.53 -17.14 12.36
CA LEU A 117 -1.73 -15.68 12.28
C LEU A 117 -0.79 -14.93 13.22
N HIS A 118 -0.45 -15.50 14.37
CA HIS A 118 0.55 -14.94 15.26
C HIS A 118 1.95 -14.96 14.63
N MET A 119 2.32 -16.07 13.97
CA MET A 119 3.59 -16.15 13.23
C MET A 119 3.64 -15.14 12.08
N TYR A 120 2.54 -14.96 11.34
CA TYR A 120 2.44 -13.92 10.31
C TYR A 120 2.57 -12.51 10.90
N SER A 121 1.89 -12.23 12.01
CA SER A 121 2.02 -10.95 12.72
C SER A 121 3.47 -10.69 13.16
N ILE A 122 4.14 -11.69 13.73
CA ILE A 122 5.55 -11.61 14.14
C ILE A 122 6.48 -11.36 12.93
N ALA A 123 6.26 -12.03 11.81
CA ALA A 123 7.02 -11.81 10.58
C ALA A 123 6.88 -10.36 10.09
N LEU A 124 5.67 -9.79 10.11
CA LEU A 124 5.44 -8.38 9.78
C LEU A 124 6.14 -7.43 10.76
N LEU A 125 6.12 -7.74 12.06
CA LEU A 125 6.85 -6.95 13.06
C LEU A 125 8.37 -6.97 12.83
N MET A 126 8.92 -8.09 12.36
CA MET A 126 10.34 -8.18 12.00
C MET A 126 10.67 -7.38 10.74
N THR A 127 9.76 -7.29 9.76
CA THR A 127 9.97 -6.43 8.58
C THR A 127 9.97 -4.95 8.91
N LEU A 128 9.20 -4.53 9.93
CA LEU A 128 9.17 -3.14 10.41
C LEU A 128 10.39 -2.76 11.28
N ARG A 129 11.24 -3.73 11.62
CA ARG A 129 12.35 -3.56 12.55
C ARG A 129 13.36 -2.48 12.16
N PRO A 130 13.78 -2.36 10.89
CA PRO A 130 14.75 -1.34 10.49
C PRO A 130 14.23 0.09 10.73
N ASP A 131 12.91 0.30 10.62
CA ASP A 131 12.30 1.63 10.51
C ASP A 131 11.61 2.13 11.78
N TYR A 132 11.67 1.40 12.90
CA TYR A 132 11.02 1.77 14.17
C TYR A 132 11.28 3.22 14.61
N GLY A 133 12.49 3.74 14.40
CA GLY A 133 12.87 5.10 14.78
C GLY A 133 12.13 6.19 14.00
N ARG A 134 11.68 5.88 12.78
CA ARG A 134 11.03 6.82 11.86
C ARG A 134 9.50 6.80 11.98
N LEU A 135 8.95 5.79 12.65
CA LEU A 135 7.50 5.62 12.76
C LEU A 135 6.84 6.78 13.52
N SER A 136 5.67 7.20 13.02
CA SER A 136 4.78 8.12 13.72
C SER A 136 4.36 7.56 15.09
N ARG A 137 3.97 8.43 16.04
CA ARG A 137 3.50 7.99 17.37
C ARG A 137 2.30 7.05 17.27
N ALA A 138 1.35 7.34 16.37
CA ALA A 138 0.17 6.51 16.17
C ALA A 138 0.53 5.11 15.66
N THR A 139 1.45 5.02 14.69
CA THR A 139 1.92 3.74 14.15
C THR A 139 2.68 2.95 15.22
N ARG A 140 3.53 3.60 16.03
CA ARG A 140 4.22 2.94 17.15
C ARG A 140 3.26 2.28 18.12
N THR A 141 2.15 2.93 18.48
CA THR A 141 1.17 2.34 19.39
C THR A 141 0.57 1.06 18.82
N LYS A 142 0.27 1.01 17.51
CA LYS A 142 -0.21 -0.21 16.84
C LYS A 142 0.83 -1.33 16.90
N VAL A 143 2.09 -0.99 16.63
CA VAL A 143 3.19 -1.95 16.63
C VAL A 143 3.45 -2.50 18.04
N TRP A 144 3.48 -1.64 19.06
CA TRP A 144 3.59 -2.06 20.45
C TRP A 144 2.38 -2.89 20.90
N GLY A 145 1.17 -2.52 20.51
CA GLY A 145 -0.03 -3.30 20.77
C GLY A 145 0.06 -4.71 20.18
N ALA A 146 0.50 -4.83 18.92
CA ALA A 146 0.69 -6.13 18.27
C ALA A 146 1.79 -6.96 18.95
N ALA A 147 2.91 -6.32 19.32
CA ALA A 147 4.01 -6.97 20.02
C ALA A 147 3.58 -7.53 21.39
N LEU A 148 2.83 -6.76 22.18
CA LEU A 148 2.31 -7.19 23.47
C LEU A 148 1.34 -8.36 23.34
N LEU A 149 0.42 -8.30 22.36
CA LEU A 149 -0.52 -9.40 22.09
C LEU A 149 0.21 -10.69 21.71
N ASN A 150 1.18 -10.62 20.79
CA ASN A 150 1.96 -11.79 20.40
C ASN A 150 2.81 -12.32 21.57
N ALA A 151 3.37 -11.44 22.39
CA ALA A 151 4.12 -11.83 23.59
C ALA A 151 3.25 -12.63 24.58
N ALA A 152 2.04 -12.13 24.87
CA ALA A 152 1.10 -12.80 25.77
C ALA A 152 0.75 -14.21 25.26
N VAL A 153 0.45 -14.34 23.96
CA VAL A 153 0.13 -15.64 23.35
C VAL A 153 1.33 -16.59 23.39
N CYS A 154 2.54 -16.10 23.11
CA CYS A 154 3.75 -16.92 23.21
C CYS A 154 3.98 -17.43 24.64
N ILE A 155 3.75 -16.60 25.66
CA ILE A 155 3.87 -17.02 27.07
C ILE A 155 2.84 -18.11 27.41
N ILE A 156 1.59 -17.95 26.97
CA ILE A 156 0.52 -18.94 27.20
C ILE A 156 0.88 -20.27 26.55
N VAL A 157 1.29 -20.26 25.27
CA VAL A 157 1.66 -21.47 24.53
C VAL A 157 2.91 -22.12 25.12
N ALA A 158 3.92 -21.32 25.50
CA ALA A 158 5.12 -21.83 26.18
C ALA A 158 4.77 -22.53 27.49
N THR A 159 3.87 -21.93 28.30
CA THR A 159 3.40 -22.53 29.55
C THR A 159 2.66 -23.84 29.31
N MET A 160 1.78 -23.89 28.29
CA MET A 160 1.07 -25.13 27.92
C MET A 160 2.04 -26.24 27.46
N LEU A 161 3.04 -25.90 26.64
CA LEU A 161 4.07 -26.83 26.17
C LEU A 161 4.91 -27.36 27.33
N TRP A 162 5.29 -26.49 28.27
CA TRP A 162 6.02 -26.85 29.47
C TRP A 162 5.24 -27.87 30.30
N LEU A 163 3.96 -27.59 30.58
CA LEU A 163 3.08 -28.50 31.32
C LEU A 163 2.86 -29.84 30.61
N SER A 164 3.03 -29.87 29.29
CA SER A 164 2.91 -31.08 28.47
C SER A 164 4.23 -31.87 28.34
N GLY A 165 5.31 -31.43 29.00
CA GLY A 165 6.62 -32.10 28.97
C GLY A 165 7.54 -31.69 27.81
N TYR A 166 7.18 -30.68 27.02
CA TYR A 166 8.00 -30.17 25.91
C TYR A 166 8.88 -28.98 26.35
N GLU A 167 9.79 -29.22 27.30
CA GLU A 167 10.59 -28.17 27.95
C GLU A 167 11.44 -27.35 26.96
N LEU A 168 12.06 -28.01 25.97
CA LEU A 168 12.91 -27.34 24.97
C LEU A 168 12.09 -26.40 24.08
N ALA A 169 10.92 -26.87 23.60
CA ALA A 169 10.04 -26.07 22.77
C ALA A 169 9.46 -24.87 23.57
N ALA A 170 9.08 -25.10 24.83
CA ALA A 170 8.64 -24.05 25.73
C ALA A 170 9.72 -22.98 25.97
N GLY A 171 10.97 -23.39 26.17
CA GLY A 171 12.11 -22.48 26.30
C GLY A 171 12.27 -21.58 25.07
N VAL A 172 12.33 -22.17 23.87
CA VAL A 172 12.48 -21.41 22.62
C VAL A 172 11.34 -20.41 22.43
N LEU A 173 10.09 -20.83 22.68
CA LEU A 173 8.93 -19.97 22.52
C LEU A 173 8.87 -18.85 23.58
N GLY A 174 9.34 -19.12 24.81
CA GLY A 174 9.43 -18.15 25.89
C GLY A 174 10.48 -17.05 25.67
N PHE A 175 11.51 -17.30 24.86
CA PHE A 175 12.52 -16.29 24.48
C PHE A 175 12.06 -15.37 23.34
N LEU A 176 11.10 -15.80 22.52
CA LEU A 176 10.62 -15.02 21.36
C LEU A 176 10.09 -13.61 21.71
N PRO A 177 9.29 -13.43 22.79
CA PRO A 177 8.85 -12.11 23.23
C PRO A 177 9.99 -11.15 23.58
N ILE A 178 11.09 -11.68 24.16
CA ILE A 178 12.27 -10.90 24.54
C ILE A 178 12.96 -10.35 23.28
N LEU A 179 13.02 -11.13 22.20
CA LEU A 179 13.56 -10.66 20.92
C LEU A 179 12.69 -9.58 20.28
N ILE A 180 11.36 -9.71 20.40
CA ILE A 180 10.41 -8.75 19.84
C ILE A 180 10.46 -7.43 20.61
N VAL A 181 10.48 -7.48 21.95
CA VAL A 181 10.42 -6.29 22.83
C VAL A 181 11.79 -5.67 23.06
N GLY A 182 12.80 -6.50 23.36
CA GLY A 182 14.12 -6.06 23.81
C GLY A 182 14.92 -5.28 22.76
N VAL A 183 14.65 -5.52 21.47
CA VAL A 183 15.37 -4.83 20.41
C VAL A 183 14.76 -3.46 20.08
N GLY A 184 13.46 -3.27 20.29
CA GLY A 184 12.78 -1.99 20.06
C GLY A 184 13.28 -0.89 21.00
N SER A 185 13.65 -1.24 22.23
CA SER A 185 14.10 -0.29 23.25
C SER A 185 15.55 0.18 23.07
N LEU A 186 16.41 -0.58 22.38
CA LEU A 186 17.85 -0.28 22.31
C LEU A 186 18.23 0.76 21.25
N ARG A 187 17.33 1.15 20.34
CA ARG A 187 17.61 2.12 19.26
C ARG A 187 17.04 3.51 19.49
N GLY A 188 16.52 3.79 20.70
CA GLY A 188 15.80 5.03 21.06
C GLY A 188 16.63 6.31 21.22
N LYS A 189 17.80 6.45 20.60
CA LYS A 189 18.43 7.77 20.40
C LYS A 189 18.18 8.20 18.96
N ALA A 190 17.01 8.80 18.74
CA ALA A 190 16.77 9.55 17.52
C ALA A 190 17.82 10.68 17.43
N PRO A 191 18.49 10.88 16.27
CA PRO A 191 19.21 12.12 16.04
C PRO A 191 18.22 13.27 16.18
N ARG A 192 18.55 14.21 17.07
CA ARG A 192 17.78 15.44 17.28
C ARG A 192 17.60 16.13 15.93
N ASP A 193 16.33 16.35 15.58
CA ASP A 193 15.81 17.46 14.81
C ASP A 193 16.70 17.94 13.64
N VAL A 194 16.44 17.39 12.45
CA VAL A 194 16.64 18.19 11.24
C VAL A 194 15.55 19.25 11.28
N GLN A 195 15.92 20.42 11.80
CA GLN A 195 15.10 21.61 11.82
C GLN A 195 14.61 21.87 10.38
N PRO A 196 13.30 21.98 10.12
CA PRO A 196 12.82 22.31 8.79
C PRO A 196 13.48 23.64 8.38
N PRO A 197 13.95 23.78 7.13
CA PRO A 197 14.58 25.02 6.68
C PRO A 197 13.62 26.16 6.95
N ASP A 198 14.10 27.16 7.68
CA ASP A 198 13.34 28.35 8.04
C ASP A 198 12.64 28.87 6.77
N SER A 199 11.31 28.94 6.84
CA SER A 199 10.47 29.47 5.77
C SER A 199 11.03 30.83 5.35
N VAL A 200 11.51 30.90 4.11
CA VAL A 200 12.02 32.12 3.49
C VAL A 200 10.91 33.19 3.53
N PRO A 201 11.22 34.42 3.98
CA PRO A 201 10.23 35.50 4.17
C PRO A 201 9.56 35.97 2.87
#